data_AF-A0A949ZFT4-F1
#
_entry.id   AF-A0A949ZFT4-F1
#
_cell.length_a   1.000
_cell.length_b   1.000
_cell.length_c   1.000
_cell.angle_alpha   90.00
_cell.angle_beta   90.00
_cell.angle_gamma   90.00
#
_symmetry.space_group_name_H-M   'P 1'
#
loop_
_entity.id
_entity.type
_entity.pdbx_description
1 polymer ?
#
loop_
_entity_poly.entity_id
_entity_poly.type
_entity_poly.pdbx_seq_one_letter_code
_entity_poly.pdbx_strand_id
1 'polypeptide(L)' 'MRLLLDAQLSPAKIAEPLRQRGHDVLALAAERSLEGLDDERVLELAATDGRV' A
#
# COMPACT_ATOMS: atom_id res chain seq x y z
N MET A 1 -1.10 -5.37 11.30
CA MET A 1 -1.69 -5.87 10.04
C MET A 1 -0.79 -5.46 8.91
N ARG A 2 -0.79 -6.20 7.79
CA ARG A 2 -0.08 -5.81 6.58
C ARG A 2 -1.10 -5.17 5.64
N LEU A 3 -0.88 -3.92 5.25
CA LEU A 3 -1.81 -3.11 4.47
C LEU A 3 -1.15 -2.72 3.15
N LEU A 4 -1.96 -2.69 2.09
CA LEU A 4 -1.59 -2.08 0.81
C LEU A 4 -2.49 -0.87 0.57
N LEU A 5 -1.91 0.33 0.52
CA LEU A 5 -2.66 1.55 0.21
C LEU A 5 -2.63 1.83 -1.28
N ASP A 6 -3.82 2.07 -1.81
CA ASP A 6 -4.05 2.48 -3.19
C ASP A 6 -3.26 3.74 -3.57
N ALA A 7 -2.95 3.89 -4.87
CA ALA A 7 -2.19 5.02 -5.41
C ALA A 7 -2.89 6.38 -5.22
N GLN A 8 -4.20 6.40 -4.99
CA GLN A 8 -4.97 7.63 -4.70
C GLN A 8 -4.92 8.03 -3.22
N LEU A 9 -4.39 7.19 -2.33
CA LEU A 9 -4.31 7.50 -0.91
C LEU A 9 -3.01 8.21 -0.57
N SER A 10 -3.12 9.34 0.13
CA SER A 10 -1.97 10.12 0.57
C SER A 10 -1.12 9.34 1.59
N PRO A 11 0.16 9.03 1.28
CA PRO A 11 1.02 8.32 2.23
C PRO A 11 1.24 9.10 3.53
N ALA A 12 1.42 10.42 3.42
CA ALA A 12 1.65 11.28 4.59
C ALA A 12 0.44 11.36 5.51
N LYS A 13 -0.79 11.36 4.97
CA LYS A 13 -2.01 11.50 5.78
C LYS A 13 -2.58 10.18 6.26
N ILE A 14 -2.34 9.07 5.53
CA ILE A 14 -2.95 7.77 5.81
C ILE A 14 -1.90 6.74 6.25
N ALA A 15 -0.81 6.56 5.49
CA ALA A 15 0.18 5.52 5.81
C ALA A 15 0.89 5.80 7.14
N GLU A 16 1.29 7.06 7.38
CA GLU A 16 2.06 7.43 8.56
C GLU A 16 1.30 7.17 9.88
N PRO A 17 0.03 7.61 10.07
CA PRO A 17 -0.74 7.26 11.26
C PRO A 17 -0.98 5.75 11.43
N LEU A 18 -1.12 4.99 10.34
CA LEU A 18 -1.31 3.53 10.39
C LEU A 18 -0.01 2.82 10.83
N ARG A 19 1.15 3.28 10.35
CA ARG A 19 2.46 2.80 10.79
C ARG A 19 2.70 3.08 12.27
N GLN A 20 2.36 4.28 12.74
CA GLN A 20 2.45 4.65 14.17
C GLN A 20 1.56 3.77 15.07
N ARG A 21 0.48 3.21 14.51
CA ARG A 21 -0.38 2.21 15.18
C ARG A 21 0.16 0.78 15.11
N GLY A 22 1.36 0.56 14.56
CA GLY A 22 2.00 -0.74 14.46
C GLY A 22 1.54 -1.58 13.26
N HIS A 23 1.05 -0.97 12.19
CA HIS A 23 0.75 -1.66 10.94
C HIS A 23 1.96 -1.64 9.98
N ASP A 24 2.16 -2.73 9.25
CA ASP A 24 3.09 -2.81 8.11
C ASP A 24 2.34 -2.26 6.89
N VAL A 25 2.70 -1.06 6.44
CA VAL A 25 1.97 -0.37 5.38
C VAL A 25 2.87 -0.15 4.17
N LEU A 26 2.50 -0.77 3.05
CA LEU A 26 3.03 -0.48 1.72
C LEU A 26 2.05 0.49 1.04
N ALA A 27 2.53 1.62 0.53
CA ALA A 27 1.68 2.60 -0.13
C ALA A 27 2.13 2.80 -1.57
N LEU A 28 1.28 2.47 -2.55
CA LEU A 28 1.62 2.52 -3.97
C LEU A 28 2.13 3.91 -4.38
N ALA A 29 1.49 4.96 -3.88
CA ALA A 29 1.86 6.36 -4.16
C ALA A 29 3.25 6.77 -3.63
N ALA A 30 3.86 5.99 -2.75
CA ALA A 30 5.19 6.25 -2.20
C ALA A 30 6.30 5.41 -2.85
N GLU A 31 5.94 4.36 -3.59
CA GLU A 31 6.87 3.36 -4.11
C GLU A 31 6.99 3.50 -5.63
N ARG A 32 8.08 4.14 -6.09
CA ARG A 32 8.34 4.36 -7.52
C ARG A 32 8.34 3.08 -8.36
N SER A 33 8.76 1.96 -7.79
CA SER A 33 8.76 0.65 -8.48
C SER A 33 7.36 0.09 -8.73
N LEU A 34 6.33 0.64 -8.07
CA LEU A 34 4.94 0.21 -8.15
C LEU A 34 4.05 1.24 -8.86
N GLU A 35 4.64 2.31 -9.39
CA GLU A 35 3.91 3.36 -10.11
C GLU A 35 3.36 2.81 -11.43
N GLY A 36 2.09 3.11 -11.72
CA GLY A 36 1.42 2.69 -12.96
C GLY A 36 1.05 1.21 -13.02
N LEU A 37 1.10 0.48 -11.91
CA LEU A 37 0.49 -0.84 -11.82
C LEU A 37 -1.00 -0.76 -12.12
N ASP A 38 -1.48 -1.71 -12.92
CA ASP A 38 -2.92 -1.92 -13.11
C ASP A 38 -3.56 -2.57 -11.87
N ASP A 39 -4.88 -2.49 -11.80
CA ASP A 39 -5.65 -2.96 -10.65
C ASP A 39 -5.48 -4.48 -10.42
N GLU A 40 -5.39 -5.27 -11.48
CA GLU A 40 -5.20 -6.72 -11.37
C GLU A 40 -3.86 -7.05 -10.70
N ARG A 41 -2.79 -6.34 -11.10
CA ARG A 41 -1.47 -6.54 -10.53
C ARG A 41 -1.34 -5.99 -9.11
N VAL A 42 -2.08 -4.94 -8.78
CA VAL A 42 -2.21 -4.44 -7.39
C VAL A 42 -2.87 -5.49 -6.50
N LEU A 43 -3.97 -6.11 -6.97
CA LEU A 43 -4.66 -7.17 -6.22
C LEU A 43 -3.79 -8.42 -6.05
N GLU A 44 -3.05 -8.81 -7.09
CA GLU A 44 -2.11 -9.93 -7.03
C GLU A 44 -0.97 -9.66 -6.05
N LEU A 45 -0.42 -8.44 -6.04
CA LEU A 45 0.57 -8.00 -5.06
C LEU A 45 0.02 -8.12 -3.64
N ALA A 46 -1.20 -7.62 -3.40
CA ALA A 46 -1.85 -7.72 -2.10
C ALA A 46 -2.00 -9.18 -1.64
N ALA A 47 -2.51 -10.05 -2.52
CA ALA A 47 -2.70 -11.46 -2.23
C ALA A 47 -1.38 -12.20 -1.96
N THR A 48 -0.36 -11.96 -2.79
CA THR A 48 0.97 -12.59 -2.67
C THR A 48 1.66 -12.21 -1.37
N ASP A 49 1.57 -10.94 -0.98
CA ASP A 49 2.17 -10.43 0.25
C ASP A 49 1.28 -10.67 1.49
N GLY A 50 0.07 -11.21 1.35
CA GLY A 50 -0.88 -11.33 2.45
C GLY A 50 -1.23 -9.96 3.06
N ARG A 51 -1.34 -8.94 2.20
CA ARG A 51 -1.78 -7.59 2.56
C ARG A 51 -3.28 -7.47 2.33
N VAL A 52 -3.93 -6.72 3.22
CA VAL A 52 -5.34 -6.31 3.10
C VAL A 52 -5.39 -4.90 2.51
#